data_AF-A0A2E9IQA8-F1
#
_entry.id   AF-A0A2E9IQA8-F1
#
_cell.length_a   1.000
_cell.length_b   1.000
_cell.length_c   1.000
_cell.angle_alpha   90.00
_cell.angle_beta   90.00
_cell.angle_gamma   90.00
#
_symmetry.space_group_name_H-M   'P 1'
#
loop_
_entity.id
_entity.type
_entity.pdbx_description
1 polymer ?
#
loop_
_entity_poly.entity_id
_entity_poly.type
_entity_poly.pdbx_seq_one_letter_code
_entity_poly.pdbx_strand_id
1 'polypeptide(L)' 'MGDDPNKKEHDGKLVSQQDHEVAYLKHKFPKRTETEIRNAIRMYGPSRSAVERRLS' A
#
# COMPACT_ATOMS: atom_id res chain seq x y z
N MET A 1 -5.30 -24.01 -20.78
CA MET A 1 -4.83 -24.01 -19.37
C MET A 1 -3.33 -23.90 -19.40
N GLY A 2 -2.79 -22.78 -18.95
CA GLY A 2 -1.35 -22.55 -18.84
C GLY A 2 -1.21 -21.32 -17.97
N ASP A 3 -0.99 -21.51 -16.68
CA ASP A 3 -0.63 -20.39 -15.81
C ASP A 3 0.86 -20.11 -16.04
N ASP A 4 1.16 -19.01 -16.73
CA ASP A 4 2.52 -18.56 -16.98
C ASP A 4 3.25 -18.30 -15.64
N PRO A 5 4.36 -19.01 -15.33
CA PRO A 5 5.16 -18.76 -14.13
C PRO A 5 5.95 -17.43 -14.20
N ASN A 6 5.82 -16.69 -15.30
CA ASN A 6 6.48 -15.42 -15.61
C ASN A 6 5.53 -14.21 -15.60
N LYS A 7 4.33 -14.32 -15.00
CA LYS A 7 3.53 -13.12 -14.70
C LYS A 7 4.27 -12.29 -13.67
N LYS A 8 5.12 -11.39 -14.19
CA LYS A 8 5.80 -10.31 -13.49
C LYS A 8 4.85 -9.74 -12.44
N GLU A 9 5.36 -9.70 -11.22
CA GLU A 9 4.76 -9.09 -10.04
C GLU A 9 3.83 -7.96 -10.45
N HIS A 10 2.55 -8.14 -10.11
CA HIS A 10 1.51 -7.13 -10.28
C HIS A 10 2.10 -5.77 -9.98
N ASP A 11 1.98 -4.83 -10.91
CA ASP A 11 2.42 -3.44 -10.78
C ASP A 11 1.64 -2.80 -9.61
N GLY A 12 2.03 -3.13 -8.38
CA GLY A 12 1.53 -2.56 -7.13
C GLY A 12 2.19 -1.22 -6.85
N LYS A 13 2.61 -0.53 -7.91
CA LYS A 13 3.47 0.66 -7.81
C LYS A 13 2.75 1.81 -7.12
N LEU A 14 1.43 1.90 -7.22
CA LEU A 14 0.71 3.09 -6.80
C LEU A 14 -0.27 2.76 -5.68
N VAL A 15 -0.05 3.38 -4.52
CA VAL A 15 -0.99 3.38 -3.40
C VAL A 15 -1.99 4.49 -3.63
N SER A 16 -3.25 4.09 -3.71
CA SER A 16 -4.38 4.98 -3.86
C SER A 16 -4.85 5.52 -2.51
N GLN A 17 -5.45 6.70 -2.47
CA GLN A 17 -6.12 7.23 -1.26
C GLN A 17 -7.48 6.57 -0.97
N GLN A 18 -7.85 5.57 -1.74
CA GLN A 18 -9.13 4.85 -1.60
C GLN A 18 -9.20 4.06 -0.28
N ASP A 19 -10.40 3.91 0.25
CA ASP A 19 -10.65 3.26 1.55
C ASP A 19 -10.13 1.81 1.62
N HIS A 20 -10.12 1.07 0.51
CA HIS A 20 -9.57 -0.29 0.48
C HIS A 20 -8.08 -0.33 0.83
N GLU A 21 -7.33 0.71 0.46
CA GLU A 21 -5.89 0.78 0.65
C GLU A 21 -5.52 1.27 2.05
N VAL A 22 -6.34 2.21 2.57
CA VAL A 22 -6.29 2.61 3.98
C VAL A 22 -6.59 1.42 4.89
N ALA A 23 -7.59 0.61 4.56
CA ALA A 23 -7.94 -0.59 5.31
C ALA A 23 -6.81 -1.64 5.28
N TYR A 24 -6.19 -1.87 4.12
CA TYR A 24 -5.02 -2.75 3.99
C TYR A 24 -3.86 -2.28 4.89
N LEU A 25 -3.50 -0.99 4.83
CA LEU A 25 -2.41 -0.43 5.64
C LEU A 25 -2.77 -0.40 7.13
N LYS A 26 -4.03 -0.20 7.49
CA LYS A 26 -4.49 -0.26 8.88
C LYS A 26 -4.44 -1.68 9.44
N HIS A 27 -4.76 -2.68 8.62
CA HIS A 27 -4.61 -4.09 8.99
C HIS A 27 -3.13 -4.47 9.17
N LYS A 28 -2.25 -3.98 8.28
CA LYS A 28 -0.80 -4.23 8.33
C LYS A 28 -0.09 -3.49 9.46
N PHE A 29 -0.52 -2.25 9.75
CA PHE A 29 0.03 -1.38 10.77
C PHE A 29 -1.05 -0.97 11.79
N PRO A 30 -1.50 -1.90 12.67
CA PRO A 30 -2.61 -1.66 13.59
C PRO A 30 -2.33 -0.54 14.61
N LYS A 31 -1.05 -0.29 14.90
CA LYS A 31 -0.58 0.78 15.79
C LYS A 31 -0.69 2.18 15.18
N ARG A 32 -0.81 2.29 13.85
CA ARG A 32 -0.90 3.58 13.14
C ARG A 32 -2.34 4.04 13.07
N THR A 33 -2.56 5.33 13.26
CA THR A 33 -3.89 5.93 13.10
C THR A 33 -4.28 6.02 11.63
N GLU A 34 -5.59 6.09 11.35
CA GLU A 34 -6.06 6.27 9.98
C GLU A 34 -5.52 7.56 9.36
N THR A 35 -5.43 8.62 10.16
CA THR A 35 -4.85 9.90 9.76
C THR A 35 -3.38 9.77 9.37
N GLU A 36 -2.55 9.06 10.15
CA GLU A 36 -1.14 8.81 9.79
C GLU A 36 -1.03 8.02 8.49
N ILE A 37 -1.90 7.03 8.28
CA ILE A 37 -1.95 6.22 7.06
C ILE A 37 -2.31 7.10 5.87
N ARG A 38 -3.42 7.85 5.92
CA ARG A 38 -3.83 8.76 4.83
C ARG A 38 -2.75 9.80 4.52
N ASN A 39 -2.05 10.30 5.54
CA ASN A 39 -0.96 11.26 5.35
C ASN A 39 0.26 10.62 4.70
N ALA A 40 0.62 9.39 5.10
CA ALA A 40 1.68 8.63 4.47
C ALA A 40 1.36 8.29 3.01
N ILE A 41 0.12 7.91 2.69
CA ILE A 41 -0.34 7.72 1.30
C ILE A 41 -0.26 9.05 0.54
N ARG A 42 -0.65 10.18 1.12
CA ARG A 42 -0.58 11.47 0.44
C ARG A 42 0.86 11.89 0.13
N MET A 43 1.80 11.63 1.03
CA MET A 43 3.20 12.03 0.89
C MET A 43 4.04 11.05 0.08
N TYR A 44 3.75 9.74 0.17
CA TYR A 44 4.58 8.66 -0.38
C TYR A 44 3.81 7.70 -1.29
N GLY A 45 2.52 7.95 -1.54
CA GLY A 45 1.59 7.11 -2.29
C GLY A 45 1.95 6.74 -3.73
N PRO A 46 2.84 7.45 -4.46
CA PRO A 46 3.37 6.87 -5.69
C PRO A 46 4.22 5.60 -5.47
N SER A 47 4.44 5.12 -4.24
CA SER A 47 5.11 3.85 -3.96
C SER A 47 4.65 3.20 -2.65
N ARG A 48 4.07 1.99 -2.73
CA ARG A 48 3.64 1.23 -1.54
C ARG A 48 4.76 0.94 -0.58
N SER A 49 5.92 0.55 -1.08
CA SER A 49 7.11 0.31 -0.26
C SER A 49 7.57 1.56 0.51
N ALA A 50 7.36 2.76 -0.05
CA ALA A 50 7.72 4.02 0.62
C ALA A 50 6.71 4.34 1.75
N VAL A 51 5.41 4.14 1.49
CA VAL A 51 4.35 4.26 2.50
C VAL A 51 4.59 3.26 3.65
N GLU A 52 4.86 2.00 3.32
CA GLU A 52 5.14 0.95 4.30
C GLU A 52 6.41 1.24 5.12
N ARG A 53 7.49 1.72 4.49
CA ARG A 53 8.72 2.13 5.20
C ARG A 53 8.45 3.29 6.17
N ARG A 54 7.55 4.22 5.83
CA ARG A 54 7.19 5.34 6.71
C ARG A 54 6.31 4.92 7.88
N LEU A 55 5.46 3.91 7.68
CA LEU A 55 4.51 3.40 8.67
C LEU A 55 5.08 2.29 9.56
N SER A 56 6.20 1.67 9.15
CA SER A 56 6.95 0.69 9.94
C SER A 56 7.43 1.20 11.30
#